data_AF-A0A535CM14-F1
#
_entry.id   AF-A0A535CM14-F1
#
_cell.length_a   1.000
_cell.length_b   1.000
_cell.length_c   1.000
_cell.angle_alpha   90.00
_cell.angle_beta   90.00
_cell.angle_gamma   90.00
#
_symmetry.space_group_name_H-M   'P 1'
#
loop_
_entity.id
_entity.type
_entity.pdbx_description
1 polymer ?
#
loop_
_entity_poly.entity_id
_entity_poly.type
_entity_poly.pdbx_seq_one_letter_code
_entity_poly.pdbx_strand_id
1 'polypeptide(L)'
;MITYPPTSPTPPIWAANPRPRGRPERYRLTIAVAVIVLIVLVASSILDYVYLDTIPSRTALYGLLSVALVALATIIGVRALDRNPADRRRHLIRAGVLLGLAVLLWLLVIDVFVFTGAAGPGVAAISALACLPTTAFGLFVVRRMDRNEKEPWRLVLVAFAWGAIVATSMVIWGESLWSAVAERALVPGPGLDASTAFSAGLLEELAKGVAVLLLFLLMRNEFDDVVDGIVYGAAVGLGFNFMESIAYMTNLYAIFSPEGVGGYAAGFQWYARQVLGLFFGHATYTALIGAGIGIARQLVSRRQKVIAVASGFLIAIAAHFSWDAWLAFFPIETSALGLVEIHLRTLIMTGPFTAAVIALLLSGIRYEGKALAEQFQKEAAEGTGAILPAEVPILASPWRRLAQRMHALGKGGVRAYLALARLQTAQLDLAMERWHRERKEIDEPLEAEHELRRRVIELRRPSRVPSLKPLT
;
A
#
# COMPACT_ATOMS: atom_id res chain seq x y z
N MET A 1 13.06 4.11 -63.33
CA MET A 1 13.59 3.68 -62.03
C MET A 1 13.45 4.88 -61.10
N ILE A 2 12.44 4.88 -60.23
CA ILE A 2 12.14 6.03 -59.35
C ILE A 2 12.88 5.79 -58.03
N THR A 3 13.88 6.63 -57.76
CA THR A 3 14.68 6.62 -56.53
C THR A 3 13.92 7.35 -55.42
N TYR A 4 13.62 6.64 -54.33
CA TYR A 4 13.13 7.25 -53.09
C TYR A 4 14.26 8.04 -52.40
N PRO A 5 13.98 9.22 -51.82
CA PRO A 5 14.98 9.95 -51.06
C PRO A 5 15.27 9.24 -49.73
N PRO A 6 16.48 9.39 -49.16
CA PRO A 6 16.82 8.78 -47.88
C PRO A 6 15.93 9.38 -46.78
N THR A 7 15.29 8.49 -46.00
CA THR A 7 14.58 8.85 -44.78
C THR A 7 15.51 9.64 -43.87
N SER A 8 15.17 10.90 -43.60
CA SER A 8 15.84 11.68 -42.57
C SER A 8 15.78 10.94 -41.24
N PRO A 9 16.88 10.88 -40.46
CA PRO A 9 16.83 10.32 -39.13
C PRO A 9 15.84 11.14 -38.30
N THR A 10 14.88 10.47 -37.68
CA THR A 10 13.99 11.07 -36.68
C THR A 10 14.86 11.75 -35.61
N PRO A 11 14.61 13.02 -35.27
CA PRO A 11 15.40 13.71 -34.25
C PRO A 11 15.29 12.97 -32.90
N PRO A 12 16.33 13.00 -32.05
CA PRO A 12 16.34 12.29 -30.79
C PRO A 12 15.17 12.76 -29.90
N ILE A 13 14.40 11.78 -29.42
CA ILE A 13 13.19 11.97 -28.62
C ILE A 13 13.59 12.39 -27.20
N TRP A 14 13.41 13.66 -26.87
CA TRP A 14 13.74 14.18 -25.54
C TRP A 14 12.59 13.92 -24.58
N ALA A 15 12.85 13.13 -23.52
CA ALA A 15 11.97 13.07 -22.34
C ALA A 15 11.94 14.44 -21.64
N ALA A 16 10.86 14.77 -20.93
CA ALA A 16 10.74 16.05 -20.20
C ALA A 16 11.81 16.22 -19.09
N ASN A 17 12.45 15.12 -18.67
CA ASN A 17 13.61 15.10 -17.78
C ASN A 17 14.68 14.14 -18.34
N PRO A 18 15.53 14.57 -19.29
CA PRO A 18 16.58 13.71 -19.82
C PRO A 18 17.57 13.37 -18.69
N ARG A 19 17.73 12.08 -18.40
CA ARG A 19 18.64 11.58 -17.34
C ARG A 19 20.00 12.26 -17.43
N PRO A 20 20.47 12.99 -16.40
CA PRO A 20 21.86 13.40 -16.33
C PRO A 20 22.71 12.13 -16.23
N ARG A 21 23.72 11.98 -17.09
CA ARG A 21 24.76 10.96 -16.92
C ARG A 21 25.33 11.08 -15.49
N GLY A 22 25.13 10.05 -14.66
CA GLY A 22 25.74 9.99 -13.32
C GLY A 22 24.80 9.93 -12.10
N ARG A 23 23.46 9.94 -12.24
CA ARG A 23 22.59 9.55 -11.11
C ARG A 23 22.73 8.04 -10.85
N PRO A 24 22.93 7.57 -9.60
CA PRO A 24 22.90 6.14 -9.33
C PRO A 24 21.55 5.58 -9.80
N GLU A 25 21.58 4.46 -10.50
CA GLU A 25 20.35 3.83 -11.00
C GLU A 25 19.41 3.64 -9.82
N ARG A 26 18.17 4.12 -9.92
CA ARG A 26 17.09 3.95 -8.92
C ARG A 26 16.99 2.53 -8.37
N TYR A 27 17.34 1.56 -9.19
CA TYR A 27 17.45 0.14 -8.86
C TYR A 27 18.53 -0.17 -7.82
N ARG A 28 19.62 0.60 -7.70
CA ARG A 28 20.67 0.34 -6.70
C ARG A 28 20.16 0.48 -5.27
N LEU A 29 19.35 1.50 -4.97
CA LEU A 29 18.76 1.66 -3.64
C LEU A 29 17.71 0.58 -3.38
N THR A 30 16.86 0.29 -4.37
CA THR A 30 15.89 -0.81 -4.25
C THR A 30 16.58 -2.16 -4.08
N ILE A 31 17.62 -2.45 -4.84
CA ILE A 31 18.42 -3.67 -4.73
C ILE A 31 19.07 -3.71 -3.35
N ALA A 32 19.62 -2.59 -2.85
CA ALA A 32 20.17 -2.54 -1.50
C ALA A 32 19.09 -2.85 -0.44
N VAL A 33 17.91 -2.23 -0.52
CA VAL A 33 16.79 -2.50 0.40
C VAL A 33 16.33 -3.96 0.29
N ALA A 34 16.14 -4.48 -0.92
CA ALA A 34 15.71 -5.86 -1.15
C ALA A 34 16.76 -6.88 -0.68
N VAL A 35 18.05 -6.60 -0.88
CA VAL A 35 19.15 -7.42 -0.37
C VAL A 35 19.21 -7.35 1.15
N ILE A 36 19.02 -6.18 1.76
CA ILE A 36 18.94 -6.05 3.22
C ILE A 36 17.76 -6.86 3.76
N VAL A 37 16.56 -6.72 3.17
CA VAL A 37 15.39 -7.53 3.55
C VAL A 37 15.70 -9.02 3.41
N LEU A 38 16.29 -9.45 2.29
CA LEU A 38 16.66 -10.85 2.07
C LEU A 38 17.69 -11.36 3.09
N ILE A 39 18.73 -10.58 3.38
CA ILE A 39 19.74 -10.91 4.39
C ILE A 39 19.10 -11.03 5.76
N VAL A 40 18.22 -10.09 6.13
CA VAL A 40 17.48 -10.13 7.38
C VAL A 40 16.64 -11.40 7.46
N LEU A 41 15.89 -11.74 6.40
CA LEU A 41 15.07 -12.97 6.34
C LEU A 41 15.91 -14.25 6.43
N VAL A 42 17.06 -14.31 5.76
CA VAL A 42 17.97 -15.47 5.78
C VAL A 42 18.67 -15.60 7.13
N ALA A 43 19.23 -14.52 7.66
CA ALA A 43 19.87 -14.50 8.97
C ALA A 43 18.88 -14.87 10.07
N SER A 44 17.64 -14.38 9.96
CA SER A 44 16.53 -14.72 10.83
C SER A 44 16.17 -16.21 10.76
N SER A 45 16.06 -16.80 9.57
CA SER A 45 15.79 -18.24 9.42
C SER A 45 16.89 -19.12 10.02
N ILE A 46 18.15 -18.68 9.94
CA ILE A 46 19.28 -19.38 10.57
C ILE A 46 19.22 -19.27 12.10
N LEU A 47 18.89 -18.09 12.61
CA LEU A 47 18.80 -17.85 14.05
C LEU A 47 17.74 -18.74 14.70
N ASP A 48 16.60 -18.91 14.04
CA ASP A 48 15.52 -19.78 14.49
C ASP A 48 15.94 -21.25 14.61
N TYR A 49 16.56 -21.77 13.56
CA TYR A 49 17.09 -23.14 13.52
C TYR A 49 18.10 -23.42 14.65
N VAL A 50 18.86 -22.39 15.05
CA VAL A 50 19.95 -22.54 16.03
C VAL A 50 19.50 -22.28 17.47
N TYR A 51 18.56 -21.36 17.70
CA TYR A 51 18.30 -20.82 19.04
C TYR A 51 16.90 -21.07 19.59
N LEU A 52 15.89 -21.35 18.75
CA LEU A 52 14.49 -21.28 19.20
C LEU A 52 13.78 -22.62 19.30
N ASP A 53 14.35 -23.74 18.83
CA ASP A 53 13.91 -25.15 19.06
C ASP A 53 12.40 -25.45 18.90
N THR A 54 11.59 -24.53 18.35
CA THR A 54 10.12 -24.53 18.49
C THR A 54 9.36 -24.47 17.18
N ILE A 55 10.01 -24.55 16.02
CA ILE A 55 9.29 -24.74 14.75
C ILE A 55 9.30 -26.22 14.37
N PRO A 56 8.19 -26.96 14.54
CA PRO A 56 8.17 -28.38 14.29
C PRO A 56 8.44 -28.67 12.81
N SER A 57 9.02 -29.83 12.58
CA SER A 57 9.21 -30.59 11.33
C SER A 57 8.04 -30.66 10.33
N ARG A 58 6.93 -29.97 10.58
CA ARG A 58 5.74 -29.84 9.72
C ARG A 58 5.86 -28.73 8.66
N THR A 59 6.78 -27.78 8.80
CA THR A 59 7.09 -26.79 7.73
C THR A 59 7.70 -27.46 6.49
N ALA A 60 8.34 -28.62 6.64
CA ALA A 60 9.02 -29.35 5.57
C ALA A 60 8.09 -29.85 4.44
N LEU A 61 6.82 -30.17 4.74
CA LEU A 61 5.86 -30.68 3.74
C LEU A 61 5.31 -29.57 2.82
N TYR A 62 5.13 -28.35 3.34
CA TYR A 62 4.65 -27.21 2.56
C TYR A 62 5.78 -26.47 1.84
N GLY A 63 7.02 -26.64 2.33
CA GLY A 63 8.24 -26.24 1.65
C GLY A 63 8.38 -26.88 0.28
N LEU A 64 7.73 -28.01 0.01
CA LEU A 64 7.73 -28.66 -1.30
C LEU A 64 7.21 -27.76 -2.42
N LEU A 65 6.22 -26.89 -2.17
CA LEU A 65 5.70 -25.98 -3.21
C LEU A 65 6.68 -24.82 -3.45
N SER A 66 7.26 -24.26 -2.38
CA SER A 66 8.31 -23.24 -2.48
C SER A 66 9.58 -23.82 -3.11
N VAL A 67 9.96 -25.05 -2.78
CA VAL A 67 11.06 -25.81 -3.38
C VAL A 67 10.76 -26.10 -4.86
N ALA A 68 9.51 -26.45 -5.22
CA ALA A 68 9.12 -26.63 -6.61
C ALA A 68 9.18 -25.32 -7.40
N LEU A 69 8.76 -24.19 -6.81
CA LEU A 69 8.86 -22.86 -7.43
C LEU A 69 10.31 -22.40 -7.55
N VAL A 70 11.15 -22.66 -6.55
CA VAL A 70 12.60 -22.42 -6.59
C VAL A 70 13.26 -23.30 -7.65
N ALA A 71 12.92 -24.58 -7.73
CA ALA A 71 13.43 -25.49 -8.75
C ALA A 71 13.01 -25.04 -10.15
N LEU A 72 11.75 -24.65 -10.35
CA LEU A 72 11.24 -24.14 -11.62
C LEU A 72 11.92 -22.82 -12.00
N ALA A 73 12.11 -21.91 -11.05
CA ALA A 73 12.83 -20.66 -11.27
C ALA A 73 14.30 -20.90 -11.61
N THR A 74 14.94 -21.87 -10.97
CA THR A 74 16.33 -22.27 -11.25
C THR A 74 16.43 -22.86 -12.65
N ILE A 75 15.51 -23.74 -13.06
CA ILE A 75 15.45 -24.30 -14.42
C ILE A 75 15.26 -23.19 -15.48
N ILE A 76 14.36 -22.22 -15.21
CA ILE A 76 14.12 -21.10 -16.13
C ILE A 76 15.31 -20.13 -16.15
N GLY A 77 15.97 -19.91 -15.01
CA GLY A 77 17.17 -19.08 -14.89
C GLY A 77 18.37 -19.67 -15.62
N VAL A 78 18.61 -20.98 -15.49
CA VAL A 78 19.66 -21.70 -16.23
C VAL A 78 19.38 -21.65 -17.74
N ARG A 79 18.13 -21.86 -18.16
CA ARG A 79 17.74 -21.71 -19.58
C ARG A 79 17.89 -20.28 -20.13
N ALA A 80 17.99 -19.28 -19.26
CA ALA A 80 18.26 -17.89 -19.67
C ALA A 80 19.73 -17.68 -20.07
N LEU A 81 20.65 -18.54 -19.62
CA LEU A 81 22.09 -18.45 -19.94
C LEU A 81 22.40 -18.93 -21.37
N ASP A 82 21.57 -19.83 -21.93
CA ASP A 82 21.79 -20.47 -23.24
C ASP A 82 21.10 -19.79 -24.44
N ARG A 83 20.39 -18.66 -24.25
CA ARG A 83 19.52 -18.08 -25.30
C ARG A 83 19.80 -16.61 -25.62
N ASN A 84 19.24 -16.19 -26.77
CA ASN A 84 19.29 -14.83 -27.30
C ASN A 84 19.00 -13.75 -26.22
N PRO A 85 19.64 -12.56 -26.29
CA PRO A 85 19.56 -11.53 -25.25
C PRO A 85 18.13 -11.07 -24.88
N ALA A 86 17.21 -11.07 -25.85
CA ALA A 86 15.81 -10.68 -25.65
C ALA A 86 15.00 -11.73 -24.86
N ASP A 87 15.29 -13.02 -25.06
CA ASP A 87 14.66 -14.12 -24.34
C ASP A 87 15.25 -14.28 -22.94
N ARG A 88 16.58 -14.06 -22.79
CA ARG A 88 17.27 -14.05 -21.50
C ARG A 88 16.61 -13.10 -20.51
N ARG A 89 16.29 -11.86 -20.92
CA ARG A 89 15.60 -10.89 -20.05
C ARG A 89 14.22 -11.39 -19.61
N ARG A 90 13.44 -11.98 -20.51
CA ARG A 90 12.10 -12.52 -20.19
C ARG A 90 12.18 -13.71 -19.24
N HIS A 91 13.15 -14.60 -19.45
CA HIS A 91 13.37 -15.76 -18.58
C HIS A 91 13.88 -15.37 -17.19
N LEU A 92 14.81 -14.42 -17.09
CA LEU A 92 15.27 -13.89 -15.79
C LEU A 92 14.14 -13.20 -15.01
N ILE A 93 13.27 -12.43 -15.68
CA ILE A 93 12.09 -11.84 -15.05
C ILE A 93 11.16 -12.94 -14.53
N ARG A 94 10.87 -13.97 -15.34
CA ARG A 94 10.01 -15.10 -14.93
C ARG A 94 10.61 -15.87 -13.75
N ALA A 95 11.92 -16.14 -13.77
CA ALA A 95 12.62 -16.80 -12.68
C ALA A 95 12.56 -15.96 -11.39
N GLY A 96 12.82 -14.66 -11.48
CA GLY A 96 12.71 -13.74 -10.34
C GLY A 96 11.30 -13.68 -9.75
N VAL A 97 10.27 -13.64 -10.60
CA VAL A 97 8.86 -13.69 -10.15
C VAL A 97 8.55 -15.01 -9.45
N LEU A 98 8.99 -16.14 -10.00
CA LEU A 98 8.75 -17.46 -9.39
C LEU A 98 9.48 -17.63 -8.05
N LEU A 99 10.71 -17.13 -7.93
CA LEU A 99 11.43 -17.08 -6.65
C LEU A 99 10.72 -16.18 -5.63
N GLY A 100 10.28 -15.00 -6.06
CA GLY A 100 9.52 -14.09 -5.20
C GLY A 100 8.22 -14.74 -4.70
N LEU A 101 7.48 -15.39 -5.58
CA LEU A 101 6.28 -16.15 -5.21
C LEU A 101 6.59 -17.32 -4.27
N ALA A 102 7.70 -18.03 -4.49
CA ALA A 102 8.13 -19.12 -3.61
C ALA A 102 8.38 -18.64 -2.18
N VAL A 103 9.10 -17.52 -2.05
CA VAL A 103 9.40 -16.88 -0.77
C VAL A 103 8.12 -16.38 -0.12
N LEU A 104 7.28 -15.65 -0.85
CA LEU A 104 6.01 -15.15 -0.32
C LEU A 104 5.08 -16.28 0.14
N LEU A 105 5.03 -17.40 -0.61
CA LEU A 105 4.23 -18.55 -0.23
C LEU A 105 4.81 -19.28 0.98
N TRP A 106 6.14 -19.37 1.09
CA TRP A 106 6.81 -19.91 2.27
C TRP A 106 6.51 -19.08 3.52
N LEU A 107 6.67 -17.75 3.41
CA LEU A 107 6.36 -16.80 4.48
C LEU A 107 4.89 -16.86 4.89
N LEU A 108 3.97 -16.91 3.93
CA LEU A 108 2.54 -17.04 4.21
C LEU A 108 2.24 -18.32 4.99
N VAL A 109 2.87 -19.44 4.64
CA VAL A 109 2.68 -20.70 5.36
C VAL A 109 3.22 -20.61 6.79
N ILE A 110 4.40 -20.02 6.97
CA ILE A 110 4.97 -19.79 8.31
C ILE A 110 4.01 -18.93 9.12
N ASP A 111 3.56 -17.80 8.57
CA ASP A 111 2.62 -16.90 9.24
C ASP A 111 1.35 -17.62 9.64
N VAL A 112 0.71 -18.35 8.72
CA VAL A 112 -0.50 -19.12 9.03
C VAL A 112 -0.21 -20.12 10.15
N PHE A 113 0.92 -20.81 10.14
CA PHE A 113 1.22 -21.79 11.17
C PHE A 113 1.54 -21.17 12.53
N VAL A 114 2.40 -20.15 12.55
CA VAL A 114 2.88 -19.47 13.76
C VAL A 114 1.76 -18.65 14.39
N PHE A 115 1.06 -17.82 13.60
CA PHE A 115 0.01 -16.96 14.14
C PHE A 115 -1.26 -17.71 14.49
N THR A 116 -1.56 -18.84 13.85
CA THR A 116 -2.87 -19.49 14.00
C THR A 116 -2.85 -20.88 14.63
N GLY A 117 -1.65 -21.38 14.93
CA GLY A 117 -1.43 -22.70 15.53
C GLY A 117 -1.98 -22.86 16.95
N ALA A 118 -2.23 -21.76 17.68
CA ALA A 118 -2.65 -21.77 19.08
C ALA A 118 -3.98 -22.50 19.33
N ALA A 119 -4.96 -22.34 18.43
CA ALA A 119 -6.31 -22.92 18.56
C ALA A 119 -6.62 -23.97 17.46
N GLY A 120 -5.64 -24.28 16.61
CA GLY A 120 -5.80 -25.19 15.48
C GLY A 120 -6.46 -24.57 14.23
N PRO A 121 -6.39 -25.28 13.09
CA PRO A 121 -6.70 -24.73 11.77
C PRO A 121 -8.18 -24.36 11.57
N GLY A 122 -9.11 -25.00 12.28
CA GLY A 122 -10.53 -24.67 12.20
C GLY A 122 -10.84 -23.28 12.76
N VAL A 123 -10.32 -22.97 13.95
CA VAL A 123 -10.51 -21.68 14.61
C VAL A 123 -9.78 -20.57 13.85
N ALA A 124 -8.60 -20.87 13.32
CA ALA A 124 -7.86 -20.00 12.40
C ALA A 124 -8.70 -19.61 11.18
N ALA A 125 -9.29 -20.60 10.50
CA ALA A 125 -10.12 -20.37 9.32
C ALA A 125 -11.36 -19.54 9.63
N ILE A 126 -12.05 -19.81 10.75
CA ILE A 126 -13.20 -19.01 11.21
C ILE A 126 -12.78 -17.57 11.49
N SER A 127 -11.66 -17.38 12.18
CA SER A 127 -11.12 -16.05 12.50
C SER A 127 -10.77 -15.26 11.24
N ALA A 128 -10.12 -15.91 10.27
CA ALA A 128 -9.83 -15.31 8.97
C ALA A 128 -11.12 -14.93 8.23
N LEU A 129 -12.09 -15.84 8.16
CA LEU A 129 -13.39 -15.59 7.52
C LEU A 129 -14.16 -14.45 8.19
N ALA A 130 -14.05 -14.30 9.51
CA ALA A 130 -14.65 -13.19 10.24
C ALA A 130 -13.96 -11.84 9.93
N CYS A 131 -12.64 -11.83 9.72
CA CYS A 131 -11.88 -10.61 9.40
C CYS A 131 -12.03 -10.17 7.94
N LEU A 132 -12.26 -11.10 7.00
CA LEU A 132 -12.30 -10.81 5.56
C LEU A 132 -13.28 -9.68 5.17
N PRO A 133 -14.55 -9.65 5.62
CA PRO A 133 -15.49 -8.61 5.22
C PRO A 133 -15.07 -7.20 5.64
N THR A 134 -14.61 -7.04 6.88
CA THR A 134 -14.19 -5.75 7.44
C THR A 134 -12.90 -5.27 6.78
N THR A 135 -11.93 -6.17 6.55
CA THR A 135 -10.69 -5.85 5.81
C THR A 135 -10.97 -5.49 4.34
N ALA A 136 -11.83 -6.24 3.66
CA ALA A 136 -12.22 -5.94 2.28
C ALA A 136 -12.93 -4.59 2.16
N PHE A 137 -13.80 -4.28 3.11
CA PHE A 137 -14.41 -2.96 3.24
C PHE A 137 -13.35 -1.88 3.49
N GLY A 138 -12.40 -2.13 4.39
CA GLY A 138 -11.27 -1.24 4.69
C GLY A 138 -10.48 -0.88 3.42
N LEU A 139 -10.04 -1.88 2.66
CA LEU A 139 -9.32 -1.68 1.41
C LEU A 139 -10.14 -0.94 0.36
N PHE A 140 -11.44 -1.23 0.28
CA PHE A 140 -12.35 -0.49 -0.60
C PHE A 140 -12.45 0.99 -0.22
N VAL A 141 -12.59 1.29 1.07
CA VAL A 141 -12.67 2.68 1.57
C VAL A 141 -11.36 3.40 1.31
N VAL A 142 -10.21 2.81 1.68
CA VAL A 142 -8.87 3.39 1.50
C VAL A 142 -8.64 3.73 0.03
N ARG A 143 -8.89 2.79 -0.88
CA ARG A 143 -8.74 3.05 -2.33
C ARG A 143 -9.67 4.14 -2.86
N ARG A 144 -10.82 4.35 -2.21
CA ARG A 144 -11.80 5.39 -2.59
C ARG A 144 -11.51 6.74 -1.94
N MET A 145 -10.51 6.83 -1.06
CA MET A 145 -10.06 8.11 -0.50
C MET A 145 -9.51 9.01 -1.58
N ASP A 146 -8.76 8.46 -2.54
CA ASP A 146 -8.43 9.17 -3.76
C ASP A 146 -9.65 9.25 -4.70
N ARG A 147 -10.09 10.48 -4.95
CA ARG A 147 -11.26 10.80 -5.76
C ARG A 147 -10.93 11.26 -7.17
N ASN A 148 -9.68 11.63 -7.41
CA ASN A 148 -9.23 12.26 -8.64
C ASN A 148 -8.47 11.23 -9.48
N GLU A 149 -7.58 10.46 -8.87
CA GLU A 149 -6.84 9.37 -9.49
C GLU A 149 -7.00 8.09 -8.66
N LYS A 150 -7.69 7.09 -9.19
CA LYS A 150 -7.91 5.87 -8.40
C LYS A 150 -6.73 4.92 -8.54
N GLU A 151 -6.02 4.71 -7.44
CA GLU A 151 -4.94 3.73 -7.39
C GLU A 151 -5.32 2.37 -7.97
N PRO A 152 -4.43 1.75 -8.77
CA PRO A 152 -4.72 0.47 -9.38
C PRO A 152 -4.80 -0.61 -8.29
N TRP A 153 -5.87 -1.43 -8.31
CA TRP A 153 -6.07 -2.50 -7.33
C TRP A 153 -4.85 -3.42 -7.17
N ARG A 154 -4.10 -3.65 -8.25
CA ARG A 154 -2.86 -4.43 -8.21
C ARG A 154 -1.86 -3.89 -7.17
N LEU A 155 -1.66 -2.57 -7.08
CA LEU A 155 -0.69 -1.98 -6.16
C LEU A 155 -1.24 -1.95 -4.74
N VAL A 156 -2.53 -1.63 -4.56
CA VAL A 156 -3.21 -1.70 -3.26
C VAL A 156 -3.15 -3.12 -2.68
N LEU A 157 -3.39 -4.15 -3.51
CA LEU A 157 -3.33 -5.55 -3.07
C LEU A 157 -1.89 -6.02 -2.82
N VAL A 158 -0.90 -5.52 -3.57
CA VAL A 158 0.53 -5.79 -3.27
C VAL A 158 0.94 -5.15 -1.95
N ALA A 159 0.51 -3.91 -1.69
CA ALA A 159 0.74 -3.21 -0.43
C ALA A 159 0.12 -3.98 0.76
N PHE A 160 -1.15 -4.38 0.61
CA PHE A 160 -1.84 -5.24 1.56
C PHE A 160 -1.11 -6.57 1.79
N ALA A 161 -0.72 -7.27 0.72
CA ALA A 161 -0.03 -8.56 0.82
C ALA A 161 1.34 -8.43 1.50
N TRP A 162 2.05 -7.32 1.30
CA TRP A 162 3.28 -7.07 2.05
C TRP A 162 3.00 -6.98 3.54
N GLY A 163 2.00 -6.19 3.95
CA GLY A 163 1.61 -6.05 5.35
C GLY A 163 1.23 -7.38 5.99
N ALA A 164 0.42 -8.17 5.28
CA ALA A 164 -0.15 -9.42 5.78
C ALA A 164 0.79 -10.63 5.78
N ILE A 165 1.92 -10.55 5.07
CA ILE A 165 2.84 -11.69 4.88
C ILE A 165 4.27 -11.28 5.22
N VAL A 166 4.81 -10.28 4.54
CA VAL A 166 6.23 -9.94 4.68
C VAL A 166 6.48 -9.24 6.01
N ALA A 167 5.67 -8.24 6.34
CA ALA A 167 5.85 -7.46 7.55
C ALA A 167 5.56 -8.30 8.80
N THR A 168 4.46 -9.04 8.81
CA THR A 168 4.10 -9.99 9.88
C THR A 168 5.19 -11.04 10.12
N SER A 169 5.70 -11.68 9.06
CA SER A 169 6.86 -12.58 9.18
C SER A 169 8.06 -11.87 9.78
N MET A 170 8.48 -10.71 9.25
CA MET A 170 9.66 -9.98 9.75
C MET A 170 9.54 -9.63 11.23
N VAL A 171 8.34 -9.28 11.69
CA VAL A 171 8.05 -8.88 13.07
C VAL A 171 8.15 -10.04 14.03
N ILE A 172 7.57 -11.21 13.72
CA ILE A 172 7.70 -12.42 14.57
C ILE A 172 9.15 -12.61 14.98
N TRP A 173 10.05 -12.55 14.00
CA TRP A 173 11.47 -12.79 14.23
C TRP A 173 12.14 -11.69 15.01
N GLY A 174 11.91 -10.44 14.59
CA GLY A 174 12.51 -9.28 15.24
C GLY A 174 12.11 -9.19 16.71
N GLU A 175 10.82 -9.40 17.00
CA GLU A 175 10.28 -9.37 18.35
C GLU A 175 10.68 -10.59 19.17
N SER A 176 10.72 -11.79 18.58
CA SER A 176 11.21 -12.98 19.30
C SER A 176 12.66 -12.81 19.74
N LEU A 177 13.52 -12.28 18.86
CA LEU A 177 14.89 -11.95 19.21
C LEU A 177 14.95 -10.85 20.26
N TRP A 178 14.14 -9.80 20.12
CA TRP A 178 14.07 -8.73 21.10
C TRP A 178 13.66 -9.26 22.48
N SER A 179 12.62 -10.08 22.56
CA SER A 179 12.12 -10.69 23.80
C SER A 179 13.21 -11.56 24.44
N ALA A 180 13.88 -12.41 23.66
CA ALA A 180 14.96 -13.26 24.18
C ALA A 180 16.13 -12.48 24.78
N VAL A 181 16.43 -11.28 24.26
CA VAL A 181 17.44 -10.38 24.83
C VAL A 181 16.88 -9.62 26.03
N ALA A 182 15.68 -9.07 25.90
CA ALA A 182 15.04 -8.24 26.93
C ALA A 182 14.76 -9.05 28.21
N GLU A 183 14.26 -10.28 28.10
CA GLU A 183 14.00 -11.18 29.23
C GLU A 183 15.29 -11.57 30.00
N ARG A 184 16.45 -11.54 29.33
CA ARG A 184 17.76 -11.77 29.97
C ARG A 184 18.32 -10.51 30.63
N ALA A 185 18.00 -9.34 30.08
CA ALA A 185 18.56 -8.06 30.50
C ALA A 185 17.69 -7.32 31.53
N LEU A 186 16.39 -7.60 31.56
CA LEU A 186 15.39 -6.89 32.36
C LEU A 186 14.66 -7.86 33.28
N VAL A 187 14.18 -7.34 34.40
CA VAL A 187 13.33 -8.07 35.35
C VAL A 187 11.87 -7.89 34.93
N PRO A 188 10.98 -8.89 35.11
CA PRO A 188 9.56 -8.74 34.84
C PRO A 188 8.96 -7.51 35.54
N GLY A 189 8.16 -6.74 34.79
CA GLY A 189 7.50 -5.52 35.25
C GLY A 189 7.58 -4.36 34.24
N PRO A 190 7.32 -3.12 34.68
CA PRO A 190 7.08 -1.99 33.79
C PRO A 190 8.18 -1.69 32.76
N GLY A 191 9.44 -1.98 33.12
CA GLY A 191 10.57 -1.80 32.22
C GLY A 191 10.59 -2.81 31.07
N LEU A 192 10.25 -4.07 31.35
CA LEU A 192 10.12 -5.11 30.33
C LEU A 192 8.90 -4.83 29.44
N ASP A 193 7.77 -4.42 30.04
CA ASP A 193 6.56 -4.08 29.30
C ASP A 193 6.76 -2.90 28.34
N ALA A 194 7.45 -1.84 28.80
CA ALA A 194 7.84 -0.72 27.94
C ALA A 194 8.78 -1.16 26.81
N SER A 195 9.72 -2.06 27.10
CA SER A 195 10.66 -2.59 26.11
C SER A 195 9.93 -3.38 25.02
N THR A 196 8.96 -4.22 25.39
CA THR A 196 8.13 -4.99 24.46
C THR A 196 7.25 -4.08 23.62
N ALA A 197 6.57 -3.10 24.23
CA ALA A 197 5.78 -2.10 23.49
C ALA A 197 6.65 -1.28 22.52
N PHE A 198 7.88 -0.93 22.92
CA PHE A 198 8.79 -0.18 22.06
C PHE A 198 9.26 -1.03 20.88
N SER A 199 9.57 -2.30 21.13
CA SER A 199 9.91 -3.28 20.09
C SER A 199 8.80 -3.38 19.05
N ALA A 200 7.55 -3.55 19.48
CA ALA A 200 6.39 -3.63 18.59
C ALA A 200 6.21 -2.35 17.77
N GLY A 201 6.21 -1.19 18.45
CA GLY A 201 6.18 0.11 17.79
C GLY A 201 7.25 0.27 16.71
N LEU A 202 8.49 -0.10 17.02
CA LEU A 202 9.64 0.09 16.14
C LEU A 202 9.68 -0.91 14.99
N LEU A 203 9.67 -2.20 15.30
CA LEU A 203 9.93 -3.26 14.33
C LEU A 203 8.79 -3.40 13.33
N GLU A 204 7.55 -3.30 13.82
CA GLU A 204 6.41 -3.40 12.94
C GLU A 204 6.31 -2.24 11.96
N GLU A 205 6.37 -1.01 12.45
CA GLU A 205 6.22 0.17 11.59
C GLU A 205 7.40 0.31 10.62
N LEU A 206 8.60 -0.14 11.00
CA LEU A 206 9.71 -0.27 10.05
C LEU A 206 9.43 -1.31 8.96
N ALA A 207 9.02 -2.53 9.32
CA ALA A 207 8.74 -3.60 8.37
C ALA A 207 7.61 -3.22 7.39
N LYS A 208 6.57 -2.55 7.89
CA LYS A 208 5.46 -2.01 7.07
C LYS A 208 5.93 -0.83 6.21
N GLY A 209 6.68 0.12 6.78
CA GLY A 209 7.16 1.30 6.08
C GLY A 209 8.14 1.00 4.93
N VAL A 210 8.90 -0.10 5.01
CA VAL A 210 9.73 -0.57 3.87
C VAL A 210 8.89 -0.83 2.63
N ALA A 211 7.66 -1.36 2.75
CA ALA A 211 6.77 -1.58 1.62
C ALA A 211 6.45 -0.27 0.89
N VAL A 212 6.08 0.75 1.66
CA VAL A 212 5.70 2.06 1.13
C VAL A 212 6.90 2.73 0.47
N LEU A 213 8.08 2.62 1.09
CA LEU A 213 9.33 3.12 0.51
C LEU A 213 9.66 2.39 -0.80
N LEU A 214 9.49 1.07 -0.86
CA LEU A 214 9.70 0.29 -2.07
C LEU A 214 8.71 0.68 -3.18
N LEU A 215 7.43 0.87 -2.86
CA LEU A 215 6.44 1.37 -3.81
C LEU A 215 6.82 2.74 -4.35
N PHE A 216 7.21 3.68 -3.49
CA PHE A 216 7.70 5.00 -3.89
C PHE A 216 8.95 4.93 -4.80
N LEU A 217 9.87 3.99 -4.54
CA LEU A 217 11.10 3.86 -5.32
C LEU A 217 10.89 3.13 -6.66
N LEU A 218 10.00 2.14 -6.70
CA LEU A 218 9.77 1.26 -7.86
C LEU A 218 8.64 1.73 -8.76
N MET A 219 7.56 2.22 -8.17
CA MET A 219 6.32 2.62 -8.84
C MET A 219 6.11 4.12 -8.77
N ARG A 220 7.19 4.88 -8.98
CA ARG A 220 7.23 6.36 -8.85
C ARG A 220 6.29 7.11 -9.83
N ASN A 221 5.78 6.43 -10.85
CA ASN A 221 4.79 6.96 -11.79
C ASN A 221 3.34 6.75 -11.30
N GLU A 222 3.16 6.00 -10.22
CA GLU A 222 1.86 5.69 -9.59
C GLU A 222 1.96 6.05 -8.09
N PHE A 223 2.86 6.97 -7.76
CA PHE A 223 3.12 7.45 -6.40
C PHE A 223 3.67 8.87 -6.52
N ASP A 224 2.75 9.82 -6.49
CA ASP A 224 2.97 11.18 -6.94
C ASP A 224 2.77 12.19 -5.82
N ASP A 225 2.01 11.81 -4.79
CA ASP A 225 1.57 12.78 -3.80
C ASP A 225 1.33 12.19 -2.38
N VAL A 226 0.81 13.03 -1.48
CA VAL A 226 0.51 12.66 -0.08
C VAL A 226 -0.67 11.69 0.03
N VAL A 227 -1.66 11.83 -0.86
CA VAL A 227 -2.86 10.98 -0.92
C VAL A 227 -2.45 9.55 -1.26
N ASP A 228 -1.63 9.35 -2.29
CA ASP A 228 -1.14 8.01 -2.67
C ASP A 228 -0.38 7.36 -1.53
N GLY A 229 0.50 8.14 -0.88
CA GLY A 229 1.25 7.71 0.28
C GLY A 229 0.34 7.21 1.40
N ILE A 230 -0.70 7.97 1.74
CA ILE A 230 -1.70 7.58 2.74
C ILE A 230 -2.45 6.31 2.30
N VAL A 231 -2.87 6.23 1.03
CA VAL A 231 -3.61 5.08 0.49
C VAL A 231 -2.77 3.80 0.57
N TYR A 232 -1.52 3.84 0.10
CA TYR A 232 -0.61 2.69 0.16
C TYR A 232 -0.21 2.35 1.59
N GLY A 233 0.10 3.33 2.42
CA GLY A 233 0.42 3.13 3.82
C GLY A 233 -0.72 2.46 4.59
N ALA A 234 -1.94 2.97 4.44
CA ALA A 234 -3.12 2.36 5.04
C ALA A 234 -3.38 0.95 4.52
N ALA A 235 -3.17 0.68 3.23
CA ALA A 235 -3.32 -0.66 2.67
C ALA A 235 -2.33 -1.67 3.28
N VAL A 236 -1.06 -1.28 3.47
CA VAL A 236 -0.07 -2.11 4.19
C VAL A 236 -0.51 -2.35 5.63
N GLY A 237 -0.91 -1.29 6.35
CA GLY A 237 -1.38 -1.39 7.73
C GLY A 237 -2.62 -2.29 7.89
N LEU A 238 -3.56 -2.25 6.94
CA LEU A 238 -4.72 -3.15 6.91
C LEU A 238 -4.33 -4.61 6.67
N GLY A 239 -3.28 -4.85 5.87
CA GLY A 239 -2.70 -6.19 5.68
C GLY A 239 -2.15 -6.76 6.97
N PHE A 240 -1.33 -5.96 7.65
CA PHE A 240 -0.76 -6.33 8.95
C PHE A 240 -1.86 -6.60 9.98
N ASN A 241 -2.80 -5.66 10.12
CA ASN A 241 -3.94 -5.80 11.03
C ASN A 241 -4.78 -7.06 10.76
N PHE A 242 -4.93 -7.46 9.49
CA PHE A 242 -5.68 -8.67 9.15
C PHE A 242 -5.01 -9.92 9.71
N MET A 243 -3.71 -10.09 9.47
CA MET A 243 -2.98 -11.28 9.94
C MET A 243 -2.86 -11.30 11.46
N GLU A 244 -2.53 -10.15 12.06
CA GLU A 244 -2.36 -10.03 13.50
C GLU A 244 -3.70 -10.20 14.25
N SER A 245 -4.81 -9.71 13.70
CA SER A 245 -6.14 -9.95 14.31
C SER A 245 -6.47 -11.43 14.38
N ILE A 246 -6.15 -12.21 13.32
CA ILE A 246 -6.33 -13.67 13.35
C ILE A 246 -5.46 -14.28 14.46
N ALA A 247 -4.22 -13.80 14.61
CA ALA A 247 -3.32 -14.26 15.66
C ALA A 247 -3.92 -14.05 17.06
N TYR A 248 -4.31 -12.82 17.37
CA TYR A 248 -4.91 -12.48 18.67
C TYR A 248 -6.22 -13.23 18.92
N MET A 249 -7.06 -13.39 17.89
CA MET A 249 -8.30 -14.16 17.99
C MET A 249 -8.02 -15.63 18.33
N THR A 250 -7.09 -16.28 17.64
CA THR A 250 -6.76 -17.70 17.91
C THR A 250 -6.03 -17.88 19.25
N ASN A 251 -5.14 -16.96 19.62
CA ASN A 251 -4.43 -17.00 20.88
C ASN A 251 -5.39 -16.86 22.06
N LEU A 252 -6.26 -15.84 22.06
CA LEU A 252 -7.26 -15.69 23.13
C LEU A 252 -8.31 -16.80 23.11
N TYR A 253 -8.69 -17.31 21.95
CA TYR A 253 -9.55 -18.49 21.91
C TYR A 253 -8.91 -19.64 22.68
N ALA A 254 -7.64 -19.95 22.41
CA ALA A 254 -6.93 -21.06 23.03
C ALA A 254 -6.79 -20.89 24.55
N ILE A 255 -6.41 -19.69 24.99
CA ILE A 255 -6.25 -19.35 26.41
C ILE A 255 -7.57 -19.55 27.18
N PHE A 256 -8.68 -19.09 26.61
CA PHE A 256 -9.98 -19.09 27.29
C PHE A 256 -10.90 -20.26 26.93
N SER A 257 -10.41 -21.20 26.11
CA SER A 257 -11.15 -22.41 25.74
C SER A 257 -11.41 -23.35 26.93
N PRO A 258 -10.48 -23.55 27.90
CA PRO A 258 -10.72 -24.39 29.07
C PRO A 258 -11.89 -23.91 29.94
N GLU A 259 -12.14 -22.61 29.99
CA GLU A 259 -13.25 -21.98 30.72
C GLU A 259 -14.56 -21.95 29.91
N GLY A 260 -14.56 -22.49 28.69
CA GLY A 260 -15.73 -22.53 27.80
C GLY A 260 -16.09 -21.19 27.16
N VAL A 261 -15.22 -20.17 27.26
CA VAL A 261 -15.49 -18.80 26.76
C VAL A 261 -14.54 -18.36 25.64
N GLY A 262 -13.72 -19.26 25.09
CA GLY A 262 -12.78 -18.96 24.00
C GLY A 262 -13.41 -18.29 22.78
N GLY A 263 -14.63 -18.68 22.40
CA GLY A 263 -15.37 -18.04 21.31
C GLY A 263 -15.71 -16.57 21.59
N TYR A 264 -16.08 -16.24 22.84
CA TYR A 264 -16.33 -14.86 23.25
C TYR A 264 -15.05 -14.04 23.29
N ALA A 265 -13.94 -14.62 23.77
CA ALA A 265 -12.64 -13.95 23.81
C ALA A 265 -12.13 -13.60 22.40
N ALA A 266 -12.25 -14.53 21.45
CA ALA A 266 -11.96 -14.28 20.03
C ALA A 266 -12.90 -13.22 19.43
N GLY A 267 -14.19 -13.27 19.75
CA GLY A 267 -15.16 -12.27 19.29
C GLY A 267 -14.86 -10.86 19.79
N PHE A 268 -14.39 -10.73 21.03
CA PHE A 268 -13.94 -9.44 21.58
C PHE A 268 -12.70 -8.91 20.84
N GLN A 269 -11.72 -9.76 20.54
CA GLN A 269 -10.54 -9.37 19.76
C GLN A 269 -10.91 -8.93 18.34
N TRP A 270 -11.80 -9.66 17.69
CA TRP A 270 -12.35 -9.24 16.40
C TRP A 270 -13.00 -7.86 16.50
N TYR A 271 -13.83 -7.63 17.50
CA TYR A 271 -14.48 -6.34 17.69
C TYR A 271 -13.47 -5.19 17.91
N ALA A 272 -12.55 -5.37 18.86
CA ALA A 272 -11.54 -4.39 19.21
C ALA A 272 -10.65 -4.03 18.00
N ARG A 273 -10.23 -5.02 17.22
CA ARG A 273 -9.22 -4.84 16.16
C ARG A 273 -9.82 -4.59 14.77
N GLN A 274 -10.92 -5.27 14.42
CA GLN A 274 -11.53 -5.21 13.07
C GLN A 274 -12.73 -4.27 12.96
N VAL A 275 -13.36 -3.90 14.08
CA VAL A 275 -14.49 -2.95 14.07
C VAL A 275 -14.02 -1.59 14.57
N LEU A 276 -13.48 -1.54 15.78
CA LEU A 276 -13.04 -0.30 16.41
C LEU A 276 -11.65 0.13 15.89
N GLY A 277 -10.68 -0.78 15.90
CA GLY A 277 -9.28 -0.53 15.56
C GLY A 277 -8.96 -0.45 14.07
N LEU A 278 -9.88 -0.83 13.17
CA LEU A 278 -9.61 -1.01 11.73
C LEU A 278 -8.93 0.21 11.09
N PHE A 279 -9.39 1.41 11.45
CA PHE A 279 -8.83 2.70 11.00
C PHE A 279 -8.15 3.49 12.12
N PHE A 280 -8.06 2.91 13.31
CA PHE A 280 -7.55 3.56 14.52
C PHE A 280 -6.32 2.82 15.09
N GLY A 281 -5.63 2.04 14.27
CA GLY A 281 -4.40 1.33 14.62
C GLY A 281 -3.41 1.34 13.46
N HIS A 282 -2.92 0.16 13.06
CA HIS A 282 -1.88 0.03 12.03
C HIS A 282 -2.19 0.74 10.72
N ALA A 283 -3.46 0.78 10.28
CA ALA A 283 -3.85 1.54 9.08
C ALA A 283 -3.50 3.03 9.21
N THR A 284 -3.69 3.64 10.38
CA THR A 284 -3.34 5.04 10.65
C THR A 284 -1.85 5.21 10.84
N TYR A 285 -1.19 4.33 11.59
CA TYR A 285 0.26 4.44 11.85
C TYR A 285 1.04 4.37 10.55
N THR A 286 0.79 3.35 9.72
CA THR A 286 1.49 3.21 8.46
C THR A 286 1.04 4.25 7.43
N ALA A 287 -0.18 4.78 7.50
CA ALA A 287 -0.58 5.93 6.70
C ALA A 287 0.21 7.20 7.03
N LEU A 288 0.68 7.41 8.27
CA LEU A 288 1.56 8.52 8.62
C LEU A 288 2.95 8.39 7.96
N ILE A 289 3.48 7.16 7.90
CA ILE A 289 4.71 6.86 7.13
C ILE A 289 4.48 7.19 5.65
N GLY A 290 3.35 6.72 5.13
CA GLY A 290 2.89 7.03 3.78
C GLY A 290 2.81 8.51 3.47
N ALA A 291 2.18 9.28 4.35
CA ALA A 291 2.09 10.73 4.22
C ALA A 291 3.47 11.38 4.22
N GLY A 292 4.38 10.97 5.11
CA GLY A 292 5.75 11.47 5.15
C GLY A 292 6.51 11.24 3.84
N ILE A 293 6.38 10.05 3.25
CA ILE A 293 6.97 9.69 1.95
C ILE A 293 6.30 10.46 0.80
N GLY A 294 4.98 10.62 0.82
CA GLY A 294 4.24 11.42 -0.14
C GLY A 294 4.60 12.91 -0.11
N ILE A 295 4.78 13.49 1.08
CA ILE A 295 5.28 14.85 1.24
C ILE A 295 6.70 14.96 0.66
N ALA A 296 7.57 13.98 0.94
CA ALA A 296 8.92 13.94 0.38
C ALA A 296 8.94 13.85 -1.16
N ARG A 297 7.91 13.29 -1.79
CA ARG A 297 7.76 13.28 -3.25
C ARG A 297 7.66 14.70 -3.81
N GLN A 298 6.90 15.57 -3.15
CA GLN A 298 6.57 16.94 -3.58
C GLN A 298 7.65 17.97 -3.25
N LEU A 299 8.55 17.66 -2.32
CA LEU A 299 9.62 18.58 -1.90
C LEU A 299 10.77 18.62 -2.93
N VAL A 300 11.53 19.72 -2.94
CA VAL A 300 12.73 19.87 -3.79
C VAL A 300 14.01 19.50 -3.03
N SER A 301 14.18 20.01 -1.80
CA SER A 301 15.40 19.84 -1.01
C SER A 301 15.55 18.42 -0.45
N ARG A 302 16.69 17.78 -0.69
CA ARG A 302 17.01 16.44 -0.15
C ARG A 302 16.89 16.40 1.39
N ARG A 303 17.32 17.47 2.07
CA ARG A 303 17.21 17.57 3.54
C ARG A 303 15.75 17.52 3.98
N GLN A 304 14.88 18.30 3.33
CA GLN A 304 13.45 18.32 3.66
C GLN A 304 12.78 16.98 3.38
N LYS A 305 13.18 16.27 2.31
CA LYS A 305 12.70 14.91 2.02
C LYS A 305 13.02 13.93 3.14
N VAL A 306 14.28 13.91 3.58
CA VAL A 306 14.71 13.02 4.67
C VAL A 306 13.96 13.35 5.95
N ILE A 307 13.79 14.64 6.26
CA ILE A 307 13.01 15.06 7.44
C ILE A 307 11.55 14.59 7.31
N ALA A 308 10.89 14.79 6.18
CA ALA A 308 9.50 14.37 5.99
C ALA A 308 9.31 12.85 6.16
N VAL A 309 10.20 12.04 5.55
CA VAL A 309 10.19 10.58 5.71
C VAL A 309 10.45 10.20 7.17
N ALA A 310 11.50 10.74 7.78
CA ALA A 310 11.86 10.43 9.16
C ALA A 310 10.76 10.82 10.15
N SER A 311 10.11 11.98 9.96
CA SER A 311 8.97 12.40 10.77
C SER A 311 7.79 11.44 10.63
N GLY A 312 7.48 10.95 9.42
CA GLY A 312 6.43 9.95 9.22
C GLY A 312 6.69 8.67 10.03
N PHE A 313 7.92 8.13 9.95
CA PHE A 313 8.33 6.97 10.75
C PHE A 313 8.30 7.24 12.25
N LEU A 314 8.89 8.34 12.71
CA LEU A 314 8.96 8.66 14.14
C LEU A 314 7.58 8.83 14.76
N ILE A 315 6.65 9.51 14.07
CA ILE A 315 5.29 9.69 14.56
C ILE A 315 4.53 8.36 14.56
N ALA A 316 4.68 7.54 13.51
CA ALA A 316 4.04 6.22 13.45
C ALA A 316 4.52 5.30 14.58
N ILE A 317 5.84 5.20 14.77
CA ILE A 317 6.47 4.39 15.83
C ILE A 317 6.02 4.89 17.21
N ALA A 318 6.02 6.21 17.43
CA ALA A 318 5.58 6.78 18.71
C ALA A 318 4.09 6.54 18.98
N ALA A 319 3.24 6.66 17.96
CA ALA A 319 1.81 6.40 18.07
C ALA A 319 1.55 4.93 18.41
N HIS A 320 2.24 4.01 17.73
CA HIS A 320 2.09 2.58 17.96
C HIS A 320 2.62 2.17 19.34
N PHE A 321 3.84 2.59 19.68
CA PHE A 321 4.41 2.40 21.03
C PHE A 321 3.46 2.91 22.12
N SER A 322 2.87 4.10 21.94
CA SER A 322 1.98 4.69 22.94
C SER A 322 0.72 3.86 23.17
N TRP A 323 0.21 3.19 22.13
CA TRP A 323 -0.95 2.30 22.23
C TRP A 323 -0.61 1.06 23.05
N ASP A 324 0.48 0.38 22.71
CA ASP A 324 0.90 -0.86 23.37
C ASP A 324 1.34 -0.62 24.82
N ALA A 325 2.14 0.41 25.04
CA ALA A 325 2.59 0.77 26.38
C ALA A 325 1.40 1.11 27.29
N TRP A 326 0.39 1.81 26.74
CA TRP A 326 -0.80 2.15 27.51
C TRP A 326 -1.65 0.92 27.84
N LEU A 327 -1.80 -0.02 26.91
CA LEU A 327 -2.47 -1.30 27.18
C LEU A 327 -1.78 -2.09 28.30
N ALA A 328 -0.44 -2.07 28.34
CA ALA A 328 0.34 -2.74 29.36
C ALA A 328 0.20 -2.05 30.75
N PHE A 329 0.29 -0.72 30.82
CA PHE A 329 0.26 0.01 32.09
C PHE A 329 -1.13 0.22 32.66
N PHE A 330 -2.16 0.25 31.81
CA PHE A 330 -3.54 0.50 32.20
C PHE A 330 -4.44 -0.58 31.58
N PRO A 331 -4.43 -1.81 32.07
CA PRO A 331 -5.28 -2.86 31.52
C PRO A 331 -6.77 -2.53 31.68
N ILE A 332 -7.58 -2.93 30.69
CA ILE A 332 -9.04 -2.72 30.72
C ILE A 332 -9.66 -3.71 31.70
N GLU A 333 -10.42 -3.22 32.67
CA GLU A 333 -11.13 -4.08 33.61
C GLU A 333 -12.27 -4.84 32.92
N THR A 334 -12.45 -6.12 33.26
CA THR A 334 -13.56 -6.94 32.76
C THR A 334 -14.87 -6.54 33.46
N SER A 335 -15.40 -5.38 33.09
CA SER A 335 -16.65 -4.82 33.62
C SER A 335 -17.59 -4.39 32.49
N ALA A 336 -18.86 -4.13 32.81
CA ALA A 336 -19.81 -3.57 31.84
C ALA A 336 -19.36 -2.20 31.28
N LEU A 337 -18.48 -1.49 32.00
CA LEU A 337 -17.88 -0.23 31.56
C LEU A 337 -16.66 -0.44 30.64
N GLY A 338 -16.08 -1.64 30.59
CA GLY A 338 -14.92 -1.95 29.75
C GLY A 338 -15.17 -1.72 28.25
N LEU A 339 -16.43 -1.88 27.80
CA LEU A 339 -16.82 -1.51 26.44
C LEU A 339 -16.76 0.01 26.23
N VAL A 340 -17.22 0.83 27.17
CA VAL A 340 -17.10 2.29 27.05
C VAL A 340 -15.64 2.71 27.10
N GLU A 341 -14.87 2.08 27.98
CA GLU A 341 -13.45 2.33 28.17
C GLU A 341 -12.64 2.07 26.89
N ILE A 342 -12.84 0.94 26.20
CA ILE A 342 -12.08 0.65 24.98
C ILE A 342 -12.36 1.65 23.85
N HIS A 343 -13.60 2.16 23.75
CA HIS A 343 -13.95 3.20 22.77
C HIS A 343 -13.30 4.54 23.10
N LEU A 344 -13.43 5.00 24.34
CA LEU A 344 -12.84 6.26 24.78
C LEU A 344 -11.32 6.21 24.68
N ARG A 345 -10.70 5.09 25.08
CA ARG A 345 -9.27 4.85 24.94
C ARG A 345 -8.82 4.93 23.49
N THR A 346 -9.49 4.21 22.60
CA THR A 346 -9.19 4.26 21.15
C THR A 346 -9.30 5.69 20.65
N LEU A 347 -10.40 6.38 20.94
CA LEU A 347 -10.63 7.75 20.48
C LEU A 347 -9.59 8.75 21.02
N ILE A 348 -9.22 8.65 22.30
CA ILE A 348 -8.28 9.59 22.94
C ILE A 348 -6.85 9.33 22.48
N MET A 349 -6.42 8.07 22.41
CA MET A 349 -5.03 7.72 22.10
C MET A 349 -4.75 7.78 20.60
N THR A 350 -5.61 7.16 19.81
CA THR A 350 -5.37 6.95 18.37
C THR A 350 -6.12 7.97 17.51
N GLY A 351 -7.16 8.60 18.06
CA GLY A 351 -7.94 9.62 17.37
C GLY A 351 -7.14 10.85 16.93
N PRO A 352 -6.21 11.42 17.74
CA PRO A 352 -5.37 12.52 17.29
C PRO A 352 -4.52 12.18 16.06
N PHE A 353 -3.94 10.98 16.02
CA PHE A 353 -3.16 10.51 14.87
C PHE A 353 -4.03 10.27 13.64
N THR A 354 -5.21 9.68 13.83
CA THR A 354 -6.19 9.45 12.76
C THR A 354 -6.70 10.79 12.20
N ALA A 355 -6.96 11.77 13.08
CA ALA A 355 -7.33 13.12 12.69
C ALA A 355 -6.21 13.82 11.91
N ALA A 356 -4.94 13.62 12.29
CA ALA A 356 -3.80 14.12 11.53
C ALA A 356 -3.73 13.51 10.12
N VAL A 357 -3.91 12.18 9.98
CA VAL A 357 -4.00 11.52 8.67
C VAL A 357 -5.14 12.08 7.84
N ILE A 358 -6.34 12.25 8.43
CA ILE A 358 -7.50 12.85 7.73
C ILE A 358 -7.19 14.28 7.29
N ALA A 359 -6.56 15.09 8.15
CA ALA A 359 -6.19 16.46 7.82
C ALA A 359 -5.18 16.51 6.67
N LEU A 360 -4.16 15.64 6.68
CA LEU A 360 -3.18 15.50 5.60
C LEU A 360 -3.85 15.03 4.30
N LEU A 361 -4.72 14.03 4.36
CA LEU A 361 -5.50 13.54 3.22
C LEU A 361 -6.36 14.64 2.60
N LEU A 362 -7.15 15.36 3.42
CA LEU A 362 -8.00 16.45 2.95
C LEU A 362 -7.18 17.61 2.36
N SER A 363 -5.99 17.85 2.90
CA SER A 363 -5.07 18.88 2.40
C SER A 363 -4.45 18.44 1.07
N GLY A 364 -4.06 17.18 0.93
CA GLY A 364 -3.59 16.57 -0.32
C GLY A 364 -4.63 16.66 -1.43
N ILE A 365 -5.85 16.17 -1.18
CA ILE A 365 -6.97 16.21 -2.15
C ILE A 365 -7.28 17.65 -2.58
N ARG A 366 -7.20 18.63 -1.66
CA ARG A 366 -7.41 20.05 -1.99
C ARG A 366 -6.28 20.61 -2.86
N TYR A 367 -5.03 20.24 -2.56
CA TYR A 367 -3.87 20.67 -3.33
C TYR A 367 -3.92 20.11 -4.75
N GLU A 368 -4.13 18.80 -4.87
CA GLU A 368 -4.29 18.09 -6.13
C GLU A 368 -5.47 18.64 -6.95
N GLY A 369 -6.63 18.86 -6.32
CA GLY A 369 -7.80 19.44 -6.97
C GLY A 369 -7.57 20.85 -7.54
N LYS A 370 -6.76 21.68 -6.85
CA LYS A 370 -6.35 23.00 -7.38
C LYS A 370 -5.43 22.85 -8.58
N ALA A 371 -4.42 21.98 -8.49
CA ALA A 371 -3.49 21.74 -9.58
C ALA A 371 -4.20 21.20 -10.83
N LEU A 372 -5.13 20.26 -10.67
CA LEU A 372 -5.98 19.75 -11.74
C LEU A 372 -6.84 20.84 -12.37
N ALA A 373 -7.44 21.72 -11.56
CA ALA A 373 -8.23 22.83 -12.06
C ALA A 373 -7.40 23.78 -12.94
N GLU A 374 -6.16 24.07 -12.54
CA GLU A 374 -5.21 24.86 -13.34
C GLU A 374 -4.87 24.17 -14.67
N GLN A 375 -4.61 22.86 -14.68
CA GLN A 375 -4.34 22.12 -15.92
C GLN A 375 -5.56 22.06 -16.85
N PHE A 376 -6.76 21.89 -16.30
CA PHE A 376 -8.00 21.97 -17.09
C PHE A 376 -8.19 23.33 -17.75
N GLN A 377 -7.86 24.43 -17.04
CA GLN A 377 -7.91 25.78 -17.59
C GLN A 377 -6.88 25.97 -18.71
N LYS A 378 -5.64 25.49 -18.52
CA LYS A 378 -4.57 25.56 -19.54
C LYS A 378 -4.94 24.78 -20.81
N GLU A 379 -5.41 23.54 -20.68
CA GLU A 379 -5.86 22.73 -21.83
C GLU A 379 -7.07 23.35 -22.55
N ALA A 380 -8.02 23.92 -21.80
CA ALA A 380 -9.16 24.61 -22.39
C ALA A 380 -8.74 25.87 -23.17
N ALA A 381 -7.71 26.58 -22.70
CA ALA A 381 -7.19 27.79 -23.35
C ALA A 381 -6.42 27.49 -24.65
N GLU A 382 -5.82 26.30 -24.78
CA GLU A 382 -5.15 25.86 -26.02
C GLU A 382 -6.12 25.61 -27.19
N GLY A 383 -7.43 25.45 -26.90
CA GLY A 383 -8.44 25.31 -27.94
C GLY A 383 -8.39 23.98 -28.72
N THR A 384 -7.70 22.95 -28.21
CA THR A 384 -7.56 21.63 -28.84
C THR A 384 -8.89 20.87 -28.96
N GLY A 385 -9.90 21.28 -28.17
CA GLY A 385 -11.21 20.62 -28.07
C GLY A 385 -11.23 19.40 -27.14
N ALA A 386 -10.11 19.04 -26.52
CA ALA A 386 -10.05 17.95 -25.53
C ALA A 386 -10.80 18.32 -24.24
N ILE A 387 -10.67 19.57 -23.78
CA ILE A 387 -11.39 20.13 -22.63
C ILE A 387 -12.01 21.45 -23.05
N LEU A 388 -13.31 21.64 -22.77
CA LEU A 388 -14.00 22.89 -23.04
C LEU A 388 -14.00 23.81 -21.82
N PRO A 389 -14.02 25.14 -22.00
CA PRO A 389 -14.15 26.08 -20.88
C PRO A 389 -15.36 25.80 -19.97
N ALA A 390 -16.49 25.37 -20.55
CA ALA A 390 -17.70 25.02 -19.80
C ALA A 390 -17.57 23.72 -18.97
N GLU A 391 -16.61 22.85 -19.30
CA GLU A 391 -16.38 21.59 -18.60
C GLU A 391 -15.43 21.74 -17.41
N VAL A 392 -14.54 22.73 -17.43
CA VAL A 392 -13.60 23.02 -16.33
C VAL A 392 -14.28 23.05 -14.95
N PRO A 393 -15.35 23.82 -14.71
CA PRO A 393 -15.99 23.87 -13.39
C PRO A 393 -16.67 22.56 -12.98
N ILE A 394 -16.93 21.65 -13.94
CA ILE A 394 -17.49 20.31 -13.67
C ILE A 394 -16.34 19.35 -13.35
N LEU A 395 -15.29 19.35 -14.18
CA LEU A 395 -14.12 18.49 -14.04
C LEU A 395 -13.33 18.78 -12.77
N ALA A 396 -13.26 20.04 -12.33
CA ALA A 396 -12.55 20.43 -11.11
C ALA A 396 -13.21 19.91 -9.81
N SER A 397 -14.46 19.45 -9.84
CA SER A 397 -15.19 19.01 -8.64
C SER A 397 -15.63 17.55 -8.72
N PRO A 398 -15.14 16.65 -7.85
CA PRO A 398 -15.57 15.25 -7.81
C PRO A 398 -17.10 15.08 -7.71
N TRP A 399 -17.75 15.95 -6.95
CA TRP A 399 -19.19 15.92 -6.73
C TRP A 399 -19.97 16.37 -7.98
N ARG A 400 -19.49 17.38 -8.70
CA ARG A 400 -20.11 17.79 -9.97
C ARG A 400 -19.92 16.73 -11.05
N ARG A 401 -18.75 16.09 -11.11
CA ARG A 401 -18.51 14.91 -11.97
C ARG A 401 -19.53 13.80 -11.67
N LEU A 402 -19.73 13.46 -10.39
CA LEU A 402 -20.72 12.46 -9.98
C LEU A 402 -22.15 12.88 -10.33
N ALA A 403 -22.56 14.11 -10.03
CA ALA A 403 -23.89 14.62 -10.36
C ALA A 403 -24.17 14.54 -11.86
N GLN A 404 -23.22 14.94 -12.72
CA GLN A 404 -23.37 14.84 -14.17
C GLN A 404 -23.47 13.38 -14.65
N ARG A 405 -22.71 12.46 -14.04
CA ARG A 405 -22.82 11.02 -14.32
C ARG A 405 -24.18 10.45 -13.92
N MET A 406 -24.70 10.85 -12.75
CA MET A 406 -26.04 10.43 -12.30
C MET A 406 -27.14 11.00 -13.19
N HIS A 407 -27.00 12.24 -13.68
CA HIS A 407 -27.91 12.82 -14.66
C HIS A 407 -27.87 12.07 -15.99
N ALA A 408 -26.67 11.71 -16.46
CA ALA A 408 -26.50 10.89 -17.66
C ALA A 408 -27.13 9.49 -17.51
N LEU A 409 -27.02 8.90 -16.31
CA LEU A 409 -27.70 7.64 -15.96
C LEU A 409 -29.22 7.78 -16.08
N GLY A 410 -29.79 8.86 -15.54
CA GLY A 410 -31.23 9.11 -15.61
C GLY A 410 -31.76 9.31 -17.03
N LYS A 411 -30.97 9.93 -17.93
CA LYS A 411 -31.40 10.21 -19.31
C LYS A 411 -31.08 9.11 -20.32
N GLY A 412 -29.96 8.41 -20.17
CA GLY A 412 -29.42 7.48 -21.16
C GLY A 412 -28.97 6.13 -20.59
N GLY A 413 -29.34 5.83 -19.35
CA GLY A 413 -29.05 4.56 -18.68
C GLY A 413 -27.56 4.33 -18.40
N VAL A 414 -27.24 3.08 -18.07
CA VAL A 414 -25.88 2.68 -17.64
C VAL A 414 -24.84 2.96 -18.73
N ARG A 415 -25.21 2.83 -20.01
CA ARG A 415 -24.30 3.12 -21.13
C ARG A 415 -23.88 4.58 -21.16
N ALA A 416 -24.80 5.52 -20.95
CA ALA A 416 -24.50 6.95 -20.86
C ALA A 416 -23.63 7.29 -19.65
N TYR A 417 -23.92 6.70 -18.49
CA TYR A 417 -23.08 6.83 -17.29
C TYR A 417 -21.64 6.39 -17.57
N LEU A 418 -21.47 5.18 -18.14
CA LEU A 418 -20.15 4.61 -18.41
C LEU A 418 -19.38 5.40 -19.48
N ALA A 419 -20.08 5.88 -20.51
CA ALA A 419 -19.47 6.74 -21.53
C ALA A 419 -18.94 8.05 -20.94
N LEU A 420 -19.75 8.76 -20.16
CA LEU A 420 -19.34 10.00 -19.51
C LEU A 420 -18.24 9.75 -18.47
N ALA A 421 -18.34 8.66 -17.70
CA ALA A 421 -17.29 8.29 -16.75
C ALA A 421 -15.96 8.03 -17.46
N ARG A 422 -15.95 7.34 -18.60
CA ARG A 422 -14.74 7.10 -19.41
C ARG A 422 -14.17 8.39 -19.98
N LEU A 423 -15.01 9.29 -20.51
CA LEU A 423 -14.56 10.58 -21.02
C LEU A 423 -13.90 11.43 -19.92
N GLN A 424 -14.59 11.59 -18.78
CA GLN A 424 -14.07 12.38 -17.66
C GLN A 424 -12.81 11.76 -17.05
N THR A 425 -12.68 10.43 -17.05
CA THR A 425 -11.44 9.75 -16.60
C THR A 425 -10.30 10.07 -17.57
N ALA A 426 -10.50 9.94 -18.88
CA ALA A 426 -9.47 10.31 -19.85
C ALA A 426 -9.07 11.81 -19.79
N GLN A 427 -10.00 12.69 -19.45
CA GLN A 427 -9.70 14.12 -19.23
C GLN A 427 -8.89 14.35 -17.95
N LEU A 428 -9.16 13.60 -16.88
CA LEU A 428 -8.34 13.59 -15.66
C LEU A 428 -6.93 13.07 -15.95
N ASP A 429 -6.80 11.93 -16.64
CA ASP A 429 -5.51 11.34 -17.02
C ASP A 429 -4.65 12.35 -17.80
N LEU A 430 -5.25 13.08 -18.75
CA LEU A 430 -4.55 14.13 -19.51
C LEU A 430 -4.07 15.28 -18.61
N ALA A 431 -4.92 15.73 -17.67
CA ALA A 431 -4.56 16.82 -16.77
C ALA A 431 -3.50 16.42 -15.74
N MET A 432 -3.56 15.19 -15.21
CA MET A 432 -2.52 14.63 -14.34
C MET A 432 -1.20 14.53 -15.07
N GLU A 433 -1.18 13.96 -16.29
CA GLU A 433 0.02 13.88 -17.11
C GLU A 433 0.67 15.26 -17.34
N ARG A 434 -0.14 16.27 -17.67
CA ARG A 434 0.34 17.65 -17.80
C ARG A 434 0.90 18.20 -16.49
N TRP A 435 0.26 17.93 -15.37
CA TRP A 435 0.74 18.36 -14.05
C TRP A 435 2.09 17.72 -13.69
N HIS A 436 2.26 16.42 -13.92
CA HIS A 436 3.52 15.71 -13.70
C HIS A 436 4.65 16.24 -14.60
N ARG A 437 4.33 16.63 -15.84
CA ARG A 437 5.28 17.24 -16.78
C ARG A 437 5.78 18.59 -16.29
N GLU A 438 4.88 19.46 -15.81
CA GLU A 438 5.27 20.76 -15.25
C GLU A 438 6.18 20.61 -14.04
N ARG A 439 5.97 19.57 -13.22
CA ARG A 439 6.83 19.25 -12.07
C ARG A 439 8.11 18.47 -12.43
N LYS A 440 8.30 18.08 -13.70
CA LYS A 440 9.42 17.27 -14.22
C LYS A 440 9.56 15.91 -13.53
N GLU A 441 8.43 15.26 -13.25
CA GLU A 441 8.34 14.08 -12.39
C GLU A 441 8.28 12.74 -13.11
N ILE A 442 8.06 12.74 -14.42
CA ILE A 442 7.88 11.56 -15.27
C ILE A 442 9.00 11.43 -16.32
N ASP A 443 9.30 10.18 -16.68
CA ASP A 443 10.30 9.79 -17.68
C ASP A 443 9.69 9.59 -19.10
N GLU A 444 8.38 9.85 -19.27
CA GLU A 444 7.65 9.51 -20.51
C GLU A 444 7.94 10.47 -21.69
N PRO A 445 7.91 9.97 -22.95
CA PRO A 445 8.08 10.80 -24.14
C PRO A 445 7.01 11.88 -24.27
N LEU A 446 7.30 12.98 -24.99
CA LEU A 446 6.31 14.02 -25.33
C LEU A 446 5.03 13.47 -26.01
N GLU A 447 5.13 12.31 -26.66
CA GLU A 447 4.04 11.64 -27.35
C GLU A 447 2.93 11.13 -26.42
N ALA A 448 3.21 10.85 -25.14
CA ALA A 448 2.19 10.32 -24.21
C ALA A 448 1.07 11.34 -23.94
N GLU A 449 1.40 12.63 -23.80
CA GLU A 449 0.41 13.70 -23.69
C GLU A 449 -0.46 13.79 -24.96
N HIS A 450 0.15 13.68 -26.14
CA HIS A 450 -0.56 13.69 -27.43
C HIS A 450 -1.47 12.46 -27.61
N GLU A 451 -1.06 11.30 -27.10
CA GLU A 451 -1.86 10.07 -27.07
C GLU A 451 -3.10 10.25 -26.18
N LEU A 452 -2.93 10.77 -24.96
CA LEU A 452 -4.02 11.05 -24.03
C LEU A 452 -4.99 12.08 -24.60
N ARG A 453 -4.48 13.16 -25.22
CA ARG A 453 -5.30 14.16 -25.90
C ARG A 453 -6.11 13.55 -27.05
N ARG A 454 -5.48 12.71 -27.90
CA ARG A 454 -6.20 11.97 -28.96
C ARG A 454 -7.29 11.08 -28.39
N ARG A 455 -7.00 10.33 -27.31
CA ARG A 455 -7.98 9.46 -26.64
C ARG A 455 -9.20 10.22 -26.13
N VAL A 456 -9.01 11.41 -25.55
CA VAL A 456 -10.12 12.29 -25.13
C VAL A 456 -10.99 12.70 -26.32
N ILE A 457 -10.37 13.13 -27.42
CA ILE A 457 -11.06 13.55 -28.64
C ILE A 457 -11.83 12.38 -29.27
N GLU A 458 -11.26 11.17 -29.29
CA GLU A 458 -11.92 9.97 -29.79
C GLU A 458 -13.14 9.57 -28.95
N LEU A 459 -13.02 9.62 -27.62
CA LEU A 459 -14.13 9.32 -26.70
C LEU A 459 -15.27 10.32 -26.83
N ARG A 460 -14.97 11.56 -27.23
CA ARG A 460 -15.95 12.63 -27.43
C ARG A 460 -16.79 12.48 -28.70
N ARG A 461 -16.34 11.72 -29.71
CA ARG A 461 -17.05 11.62 -30.99
C ARG A 461 -18.53 11.21 -30.77
N PRO A 462 -19.49 11.84 -31.48
CA PRO A 462 -20.92 11.84 -31.16
C PRO A 462 -21.59 10.45 -31.10
N SER A 463 -20.96 9.41 -31.63
CA SER A 463 -21.42 8.02 -31.56
C SER A 463 -21.22 7.36 -30.18
N ARG A 464 -20.57 8.01 -29.21
CA ARG A 464 -20.23 7.40 -27.90
C ARG A 464 -20.69 8.16 -26.66
N VAL A 465 -20.99 9.47 -26.73
CA VAL A 465 -21.41 10.28 -25.57
C VAL A 465 -22.73 11.00 -25.90
N PRO A 466 -23.81 10.81 -25.11
CA PRO A 466 -25.07 11.53 -25.34
C PRO A 466 -24.86 13.04 -25.23
N SER A 467 -25.53 13.84 -26.06
CA SER A 467 -25.46 15.29 -25.97
C SER A 467 -25.99 15.77 -24.61
N LEU A 468 -25.08 16.24 -23.75
CA LEU A 468 -25.43 16.80 -22.44
C LEU A 468 -25.32 18.32 -22.54
N LYS A 469 -26.48 19.01 -22.53
CA LYS A 469 -26.53 20.46 -22.29
C LYS A 469 -25.98 20.78 -20.90
N PRO A 470 -25.33 21.96 -20.70
CA PRO A 470 -24.93 22.42 -19.37
C PRO A 470 -26.12 22.43 -18.41
N LEU A 471 -25.90 22.03 -17.16
CA LEU A 471 -26.87 22.28 -16.09
C LEU A 471 -26.81 23.79 -15.80
N THR A 472 -27.92 24.48 -16.06
CA THR A 472 -28.16 25.87 -15.66
C THR A 472 -28.25 25.99 -14.16
#